data_AF-A0A941SJ38-F1
#
_entry.id   AF-A0A941SJ38-F1
#
_cell.length_a   1.000
_cell.length_b   1.000
_cell.length_c   1.000
_cell.angle_alpha   90.00
_cell.angle_beta   90.00
_cell.angle_gamma   90.00
#
_symmetry.space_group_name_H-M   'P 1'
#
loop_
_entity.id
_entity.type
_entity.pdbx_description
1 polymer ?
#
loop_
_entity_poly.entity_id
_entity_poly.type
_entity_poly.pdbx_seq_one_letter_code
_entity_poly.pdbx_strand_id
1 'polypeptide(L)'
;LIDALRRSGSAVIVLLTKADRLGERDRWEVYGHVTARLQTGVDPQVPVFFASSTSSDTTPRDDWIARGLQPFVARRETLKSVSLHHKVQRIRADIIRCLEQLSGRLSAGVLNQRIASVQREGINLVADAERRAVDPQAESRIQIDRLLREVAHNAAELSWQGDEAAMQLAAMIEASLTARADAARRDIVRKLELLAAQCGDLLAKIDGPAFAWQAQAMPLPTLDVGALVPVLEVPRPWFAGFGAWVVQWYLLRKLRRRRLPATLETLLRNHLSSLDRWRHAALSDLGHAFAGACEARLDEAAQVASDLAHLRAALRSPTDRGSDDAEEGRDAHTRLHGG
;
A
#
# COMPACT_ATOMS: atom_id res chain seq x y z
N LEU A 1 -38.06 2.78 -24.10
CA LEU A 1 -37.29 2.04 -25.13
C LEU A 1 -36.89 2.93 -26.30
N ILE A 2 -37.84 3.59 -26.99
CA ILE A 2 -37.56 4.49 -28.12
C ILE A 2 -36.54 5.58 -27.75
N ASP A 3 -36.68 6.21 -26.57
CA ASP A 3 -35.72 7.20 -26.09
C ASP A 3 -34.32 6.65 -25.87
N ALA A 4 -34.19 5.37 -25.49
CA ALA A 4 -32.91 4.73 -25.29
C ALA A 4 -32.21 4.44 -26.63
N LEU A 5 -32.99 3.97 -27.62
CA LEU A 5 -32.51 3.72 -28.99
C LEU A 5 -32.08 5.01 -29.69
N ARG A 6 -32.83 6.10 -29.51
CA ARG A 6 -32.45 7.40 -30.08
C ARG A 6 -31.28 8.05 -29.35
N ARG A 7 -31.20 7.92 -28.03
CA ARG A 7 -29.99 8.31 -27.27
C ARG A 7 -28.74 7.55 -27.70
N SER A 8 -28.88 6.36 -28.31
CA SER A 8 -27.78 5.64 -28.97
C SER A 8 -27.54 6.00 -30.44
N GLY A 9 -28.21 7.04 -30.95
CA GLY A 9 -28.10 7.50 -32.34
C GLY A 9 -28.75 6.55 -33.35
N SER A 10 -29.61 5.62 -32.90
CA SER A 10 -30.36 4.74 -33.80
C SER A 10 -31.59 5.46 -34.32
N ALA A 11 -31.80 5.40 -35.63
CA ALA A 11 -33.05 5.83 -36.23
C ALA A 11 -34.13 4.77 -35.96
N VAL A 12 -35.32 5.22 -35.52
CA VAL A 12 -36.41 4.35 -35.07
C VAL A 12 -37.61 4.53 -36.00
N ILE A 13 -38.22 3.42 -36.40
CA ILE A 13 -39.46 3.36 -37.17
C ILE A 13 -40.42 2.45 -36.39
N VAL A 14 -41.72 2.78 -36.40
CA VAL A 14 -42.75 1.91 -35.83
C VAL A 14 -43.51 1.21 -36.95
N LEU A 15 -43.56 -0.12 -36.88
CA LEU A 15 -44.30 -0.95 -37.83
C LEU A 15 -45.54 -1.53 -37.15
N LEU A 16 -46.72 -1.23 -37.69
CA LEU A 16 -48.00 -1.77 -37.28
C LEU A 16 -48.29 -3.04 -38.10
N THR A 17 -47.95 -4.18 -37.52
CA THR A 17 -48.09 -5.50 -38.19
C THR A 17 -49.54 -5.96 -38.26
N LYS A 18 -49.84 -6.88 -39.19
CA LYS A 18 -51.19 -7.47 -39.44
C LYS A 18 -52.23 -6.47 -39.94
N ALA A 19 -51.80 -5.48 -40.72
CA ALA A 19 -52.69 -4.46 -41.28
C ALA A 19 -53.80 -5.05 -42.18
N ASP A 20 -53.60 -6.24 -42.74
CA ASP A 20 -54.58 -7.00 -43.54
C ASP A 20 -55.84 -7.39 -42.77
N ARG A 21 -55.77 -7.45 -41.43
CA ARG A 21 -56.94 -7.75 -40.58
C ARG A 21 -57.82 -6.54 -40.29
N LEU A 22 -57.34 -5.35 -40.65
CA LEU A 22 -58.02 -4.10 -40.39
C LEU A 22 -58.63 -3.58 -41.69
N GLY A 23 -59.90 -3.18 -41.63
CA GLY A 23 -60.51 -2.38 -42.69
C GLY A 23 -59.82 -1.02 -42.80
N GLU A 24 -60.02 -0.32 -43.92
CA GLU A 24 -59.37 0.97 -44.18
C GLU A 24 -59.63 2.00 -43.07
N ARG A 25 -60.88 2.08 -42.59
CA ARG A 25 -61.28 2.96 -41.49
C ARG A 25 -60.55 2.62 -40.19
N ASP A 26 -60.49 1.34 -39.84
CA ASP A 26 -59.84 0.87 -38.61
C ASP A 26 -58.32 1.14 -38.65
N ARG A 27 -57.70 1.06 -39.83
CA ARG A 27 -56.28 1.43 -40.03
C ARG A 27 -56.07 2.91 -39.66
N TRP A 28 -56.91 3.82 -40.14
CA TRP A 28 -56.79 5.25 -39.81
C TRP A 28 -57.00 5.54 -38.33
N GLU A 29 -57.96 4.87 -37.68
CA GLU A 29 -58.21 5.01 -36.24
C GLU A 29 -57.00 4.52 -35.42
N VAL A 30 -56.43 3.36 -35.77
CA VAL A 30 -55.23 2.82 -35.12
C VAL A 30 -54.00 3.71 -35.37
N TYR A 31 -53.80 4.19 -36.60
CA TYR A 31 -52.71 5.10 -36.94
C TYR A 31 -52.79 6.39 -36.12
N GLY A 32 -53.97 7.03 -36.08
CA GLY A 32 -54.22 8.23 -35.31
C GLY A 32 -53.96 8.02 -33.82
N HIS A 33 -54.41 6.90 -33.26
CA HIS A 33 -54.15 6.56 -31.86
C HIS A 33 -52.65 6.42 -31.55
N VAL A 34 -51.92 5.66 -32.38
CA VAL A 34 -50.49 5.40 -32.17
C VAL A 34 -49.66 6.66 -32.36
N THR A 35 -49.94 7.44 -33.40
CA THR A 35 -49.23 8.71 -33.65
C THR A 35 -49.49 9.74 -32.56
N ALA A 36 -50.74 9.90 -32.10
CA ALA A 36 -51.06 10.79 -30.98
C ALA A 36 -50.34 10.37 -29.68
N ARG A 37 -50.24 9.06 -29.42
CA ARG A 37 -49.48 8.51 -28.28
C ARG A 37 -47.97 8.77 -28.41
N LEU A 38 -47.39 8.63 -29.60
CA LEU A 38 -45.97 8.90 -29.84
C LEU A 38 -45.65 10.39 -29.72
N GLN A 39 -46.54 11.25 -30.22
CA GLN A 39 -46.41 12.71 -30.15
C GLN A 39 -46.47 13.24 -28.71
N THR A 40 -47.34 12.68 -27.88
CA THR A 40 -47.51 13.11 -26.48
C THR A 40 -46.44 12.55 -25.54
N GLY A 41 -45.85 11.38 -25.86
CA GLY A 41 -44.96 10.67 -24.94
C GLY A 41 -43.47 10.62 -25.30
N VAL A 42 -43.09 10.82 -26.57
CA VAL A 42 -41.71 10.52 -27.03
C VAL A 42 -41.17 11.58 -28.00
N ASP A 43 -41.77 11.74 -29.18
CA ASP A 43 -41.39 12.72 -30.21
C ASP A 43 -42.41 12.70 -31.37
N PRO A 44 -42.81 13.86 -31.91
CA PRO A 44 -43.66 13.94 -33.10
C PRO A 44 -43.07 13.36 -34.42
N GLN A 45 -41.77 13.07 -34.50
CA GLN A 45 -41.10 12.72 -35.76
C GLN A 45 -40.88 11.22 -36.02
N VAL A 46 -41.38 10.31 -35.17
CA VAL A 46 -41.19 8.87 -35.41
C VAL A 46 -42.14 8.39 -36.51
N PRO A 47 -41.64 7.93 -37.67
CA PRO A 47 -42.51 7.48 -38.75
C PRO A 47 -43.19 6.16 -38.39
N VAL A 48 -44.47 6.07 -38.69
CA VAL A 48 -45.33 4.90 -38.45
C VAL A 48 -45.80 4.36 -39.79
N PHE A 49 -45.57 3.06 -40.03
CA PHE A 49 -46.03 2.39 -41.26
C PHE A 49 -46.84 1.14 -40.94
N PHE A 50 -47.73 0.78 -41.85
CA PHE A 50 -48.44 -0.49 -41.81
C PHE A 50 -47.63 -1.59 -42.49
N ALA A 51 -47.65 -2.79 -41.91
CA ALA A 51 -47.03 -3.96 -42.49
C ALA A 51 -48.00 -5.15 -42.46
N SER A 52 -48.10 -5.85 -43.58
CA SER A 52 -48.76 -7.15 -43.66
C SER A 52 -47.82 -8.16 -44.32
N SER A 53 -47.85 -9.39 -43.84
CA SER A 53 -47.15 -10.54 -44.42
C SER A 53 -47.99 -11.26 -45.49
N THR A 54 -49.29 -10.93 -45.59
CA THR A 54 -50.24 -11.62 -46.47
C THR A 54 -50.14 -11.05 -47.89
N SER A 55 -50.09 -11.91 -48.91
CA SER A 55 -49.89 -11.50 -50.31
C SER A 55 -51.13 -10.88 -50.97
N SER A 56 -52.26 -10.78 -50.27
CA SER A 56 -53.54 -10.30 -50.81
C SER A 56 -53.67 -8.78 -50.89
N ASP A 57 -52.88 -8.03 -50.11
CA ASP A 57 -52.86 -6.55 -50.11
C ASP A 57 -51.41 -6.07 -50.09
N THR A 58 -50.85 -5.77 -51.27
CA THR A 58 -49.44 -5.35 -51.40
C THR A 58 -49.24 -3.87 -51.08
N THR A 59 -50.31 -3.06 -51.08
CA THR A 59 -50.24 -1.60 -50.92
C THR A 59 -49.51 -1.16 -49.66
N PRO A 60 -49.82 -1.69 -48.45
CA PRO A 60 -49.12 -1.31 -47.23
C PRO A 60 -47.66 -1.78 -47.23
N ARG A 61 -47.40 -2.93 -47.86
CA ARG A 61 -46.06 -3.51 -47.97
C ARG A 61 -45.16 -2.65 -48.85
N ASP A 62 -45.63 -2.30 -50.03
CA ASP A 62 -44.87 -1.53 -51.00
C ASP A 62 -44.61 -0.11 -50.47
N ASP A 63 -45.58 0.45 -49.76
CA ASP A 63 -45.49 1.76 -49.13
C ASP A 63 -44.40 1.85 -48.05
N TRP A 64 -44.38 0.91 -47.09
CA TRP A 64 -43.35 0.93 -46.04
C TRP A 64 -41.97 0.59 -46.62
N ILE A 65 -41.87 -0.24 -47.66
CA ILE A 65 -40.59 -0.53 -48.32
C ILE A 65 -40.07 0.73 -49.00
N ALA A 66 -40.90 1.40 -49.81
CA ALA A 66 -40.49 2.56 -50.60
C ALA A 66 -40.19 3.79 -49.73
N ARG A 67 -41.04 4.10 -48.76
CA ARG A 67 -40.92 5.32 -47.93
C ARG A 67 -40.19 5.08 -46.60
N GLY A 68 -40.23 3.85 -46.07
CA GLY A 68 -39.60 3.46 -44.82
C GLY A 68 -38.23 2.82 -45.02
N LEU A 69 -38.16 1.66 -45.67
CA LEU A 69 -36.92 0.86 -45.73
C LEU A 69 -35.86 1.42 -46.69
N GLN A 70 -36.25 1.76 -47.92
CA GLN A 70 -35.33 2.19 -48.97
C GLN A 70 -34.48 3.41 -48.56
N PRO A 71 -35.03 4.46 -47.93
CA PRO A 71 -34.21 5.57 -47.43
C PRO A 71 -33.16 5.16 -46.39
N PHE A 72 -33.45 4.16 -45.56
CA PHE A 72 -32.49 3.67 -44.55
C PHE A 72 -31.42 2.79 -45.17
N VAL A 73 -31.77 2.00 -46.20
CA VAL A 73 -30.79 1.24 -46.99
C VAL A 73 -29.86 2.20 -47.73
N ALA A 74 -30.41 3.23 -48.38
CA ALA A 74 -29.64 4.25 -49.09
C ALA A 74 -28.71 5.04 -48.16
N ARG A 75 -29.10 5.25 -46.89
CA ARG A 75 -28.32 5.98 -45.87
C ARG A 75 -27.57 5.07 -44.90
N ARG A 76 -27.48 3.76 -45.18
CA ARG A 76 -26.98 2.77 -44.21
C ARG A 76 -25.60 3.12 -43.67
N GLU A 77 -24.66 3.46 -44.55
CA GLU A 77 -23.29 3.77 -44.13
C GLU A 77 -23.21 5.08 -43.33
N THR A 78 -24.01 6.09 -43.69
CA THR A 78 -24.13 7.33 -42.90
C THR A 78 -24.76 7.07 -41.53
N LEU A 79 -25.81 6.27 -41.45
CA LEU A 79 -26.44 5.91 -40.17
C LEU A 79 -25.51 5.07 -39.28
N LYS A 80 -24.72 4.19 -39.91
CA LYS A 80 -23.69 3.40 -39.22
C LYS A 80 -22.57 4.29 -38.70
N SER A 81 -22.06 5.24 -39.50
CA SER A 81 -21.01 6.17 -39.07
C SER A 81 -21.50 7.08 -37.93
N VAL A 82 -22.72 7.60 -38.02
CA VAL A 82 -23.36 8.39 -36.95
C VAL A 82 -23.52 7.56 -35.69
N SER A 83 -24.03 6.33 -35.77
CA SER A 83 -24.18 5.46 -34.60
C SER A 83 -22.83 5.10 -33.96
N LEU A 84 -21.81 4.80 -34.76
CA LEU A 84 -20.45 4.53 -34.27
C LEU A 84 -19.88 5.79 -33.60
N HIS A 85 -20.03 6.96 -34.20
CA HIS A 85 -19.60 8.23 -33.62
C HIS A 85 -20.25 8.47 -32.26
N HIS A 86 -21.57 8.32 -32.14
CA HIS A 86 -22.28 8.45 -30.85
C HIS A 86 -21.82 7.44 -29.81
N LYS A 87 -21.57 6.19 -30.20
CA LYS A 87 -21.04 5.15 -29.30
C LYS A 87 -19.64 5.51 -28.80
N VAL A 88 -18.75 5.97 -29.70
CA VAL A 88 -17.40 6.44 -29.34
C VAL A 88 -17.47 7.62 -28.37
N GLN A 89 -18.31 8.63 -28.66
CA GLN A 89 -18.47 9.78 -27.77
C GLN A 89 -19.02 9.40 -26.39
N ARG A 90 -19.97 8.45 -26.35
CA ARG A 90 -20.50 7.94 -25.08
C ARG A 90 -19.44 7.21 -24.28
N ILE A 91 -18.69 6.31 -24.90
CA ILE A 91 -17.58 5.60 -24.24
C ILE A 91 -16.55 6.61 -23.72
N ARG A 92 -16.20 7.61 -24.52
CA ARG A 92 -15.29 8.69 -24.12
C ARG A 92 -15.81 9.45 -22.89
N ALA A 93 -17.08 9.85 -22.88
CA ALA A 93 -17.70 10.51 -21.73
C ALA A 93 -17.74 9.62 -20.47
N ASP A 94 -18.01 8.32 -20.64
CA ASP A 94 -18.03 7.34 -19.55
C ASP A 94 -16.63 7.14 -18.97
N ILE A 95 -15.59 7.06 -19.81
CA ILE A 95 -14.18 7.00 -19.39
C ILE A 95 -13.80 8.28 -18.66
N ILE A 96 -14.10 9.47 -19.20
CA ILE A 96 -13.79 10.76 -18.56
C ILE A 96 -14.41 10.81 -17.16
N ARG A 97 -15.69 10.45 -17.02
CA ARG A 97 -16.40 10.42 -15.75
C ARG A 97 -15.80 9.42 -14.75
N CYS A 98 -15.40 8.24 -15.23
CA CYS A 98 -14.70 7.25 -14.40
C CYS A 98 -13.34 7.80 -13.91
N LEU A 99 -12.57 8.42 -14.81
CA LEU A 99 -11.31 9.06 -14.45
C LEU A 99 -11.52 10.21 -13.46
N GLU A 100 -12.58 11.04 -13.63
CA GLU A 100 -12.98 12.10 -12.69
C GLU A 100 -13.27 11.57 -11.29
N GLN A 101 -14.00 10.46 -11.19
CA GLN A 101 -14.24 9.79 -9.90
C GLN A 101 -12.95 9.24 -9.29
N LEU A 102 -12.06 8.66 -10.11
CA LEU A 102 -10.78 8.12 -9.64
C LEU A 102 -9.85 9.23 -9.13
N SER A 103 -9.68 10.36 -9.82
CA SER A 103 -8.85 11.44 -9.25
C SER A 103 -9.50 12.13 -8.06
N GLY A 104 -10.84 12.11 -7.95
CA GLY A 104 -11.52 12.63 -6.77
C GLY A 104 -11.14 11.82 -5.52
N ARG A 105 -11.06 10.49 -5.66
CA ARG A 105 -10.58 9.59 -4.60
C ARG A 105 -9.07 9.68 -4.37
N LEU A 106 -8.30 9.83 -5.45
CA LEU A 106 -6.85 10.01 -5.44
C LEU A 106 -6.46 11.48 -5.37
N SER A 107 -7.27 12.34 -4.74
CA SER A 107 -6.93 13.76 -4.64
C SER A 107 -5.56 13.87 -3.99
N ALA A 108 -4.56 14.29 -4.78
CA ALA A 108 -3.17 14.31 -4.38
C ALA A 108 -3.00 15.06 -3.04
N GLY A 109 -3.82 16.07 -2.77
CA GLY A 109 -3.83 16.78 -1.49
C GLY A 109 -4.16 15.89 -0.27
N VAL A 110 -5.18 15.03 -0.37
CA VAL A 110 -5.59 14.15 0.75
C VAL A 110 -4.56 13.04 0.97
N LEU A 111 -4.06 12.44 -0.11
CA LEU A 111 -3.05 11.39 -0.04
C LEU A 111 -1.72 11.96 0.50
N ASN A 112 -1.27 13.11 -0.01
CA ASN A 112 -0.06 13.78 0.48
C ASN A 112 -0.20 14.19 1.95
N GLN A 113 -1.36 14.69 2.38
CA GLN A 113 -1.61 15.01 3.78
C GLN A 113 -1.54 13.77 4.67
N ARG A 114 -2.07 12.63 4.20
CA ARG A 114 -2.02 11.35 4.91
C ARG A 114 -0.58 10.82 5.00
N ILE A 115 0.18 10.86 3.91
CA ILE A 115 1.59 10.49 3.89
C ILE A 115 2.40 11.38 4.83
N ALA A 116 2.22 12.70 4.78
CA ALA A 116 2.90 13.64 5.67
C ALA A 116 2.50 13.47 7.15
N SER A 117 1.28 13.02 7.44
CA SER A 117 0.86 12.66 8.79
C SER A 117 1.57 11.40 9.28
N VAL A 118 1.58 10.34 8.46
CA VAL A 118 2.26 9.08 8.77
C VAL A 118 3.76 9.28 8.93
N GLN A 119 4.37 10.09 8.07
CA GLN A 119 5.79 10.43 8.16
C GLN A 119 6.13 11.11 9.49
N ARG A 120 5.34 12.11 9.90
CA ARG A 120 5.52 12.78 11.19
C ARG A 120 5.33 11.84 12.37
N GLU A 121 4.31 10.99 12.33
CA GLU A 121 4.04 10.01 13.38
C GLU A 121 5.20 9.01 13.52
N GLY A 122 5.71 8.48 12.41
CA GLY A 122 6.85 7.55 12.42
C GLY A 122 8.16 8.21 12.85
N ILE A 123 8.44 9.44 12.41
CA ILE A 123 9.62 10.19 12.89
C ILE A 123 9.55 10.40 14.40
N ASN A 124 8.37 10.75 14.93
CA ASN A 124 8.19 10.92 16.37
C ASN A 124 8.38 9.61 17.13
N LEU A 125 7.90 8.47 16.61
CA LEU A 125 8.13 7.15 17.21
C LEU A 125 9.62 6.81 17.31
N VAL A 126 10.38 7.04 16.24
CA VAL A 126 11.84 6.80 16.23
C VAL A 126 12.55 7.75 17.21
N ALA A 127 12.19 9.03 17.21
CA ALA A 127 12.77 10.02 18.13
C ALA A 127 12.41 9.74 19.61
N ASP A 128 11.23 9.21 19.89
CA ASP A 128 10.84 8.77 21.24
C ASP A 128 11.66 7.55 21.69
N ALA A 129 11.91 6.60 20.77
CA ALA A 129 12.76 5.45 21.05
C ALA A 129 14.22 5.85 21.31
N GLU A 130 14.72 6.87 20.60
CA GLU A 130 16.05 7.44 20.82
C GLU A 130 16.15 8.08 22.22
N ARG A 131 15.15 8.89 22.61
CA ARG A 131 15.09 9.56 23.92
C ARG A 131 14.99 8.63 25.12
N ARG A 132 14.49 7.41 24.95
CA ARG A 132 14.43 6.38 26.01
C ARG A 132 15.76 5.65 26.25
N ALA A 133 16.87 6.19 25.71
CA ALA A 133 18.22 5.72 26.00
C ALA A 133 18.46 5.65 27.52
N VAL A 134 18.98 4.52 27.99
CA VAL A 134 19.47 4.40 29.36
C VAL A 134 20.93 4.82 29.39
N ASP A 135 21.34 5.61 30.39
CA ASP A 135 22.75 5.95 30.60
C ASP A 135 23.58 4.66 30.81
N PRO A 136 24.52 4.33 29.90
CA PRO A 136 25.36 3.14 30.00
C PRO A 136 26.18 3.10 31.28
N GLN A 137 26.57 4.27 31.81
CA GLN A 137 27.37 4.34 33.02
C GLN A 137 26.55 3.96 34.25
N ALA A 138 25.38 4.58 34.46
CA ALA A 138 24.48 4.21 35.54
C ALA A 138 24.07 2.74 35.47
N GLU A 139 23.71 2.25 34.28
CA GLU A 139 23.28 0.86 34.10
C GLU A 139 24.41 -0.14 34.39
N SER A 140 25.64 0.15 33.91
CA SER A 140 26.79 -0.73 34.19
C SER A 140 27.01 -0.94 35.69
N ARG A 141 26.91 0.12 36.50
CA ARG A 141 27.07 0.04 37.96
C ARG A 141 26.01 -0.82 38.63
N ILE A 142 24.75 -0.63 38.23
CA ILE A 142 23.62 -1.42 38.73
C ILE A 142 23.81 -2.91 38.37
N GLN A 143 24.21 -3.19 37.12
CA GLN A 143 24.43 -4.54 36.64
C GLN A 143 25.59 -5.24 37.35
N ILE A 144 26.71 -4.54 37.59
CA ILE A 144 27.86 -5.09 38.34
C ILE A 144 27.47 -5.42 39.77
N ASP A 145 26.78 -4.54 40.49
CA ASP A 145 26.40 -4.86 41.87
C ASP A 145 25.43 -6.05 41.95
N ARG A 146 24.49 -6.14 41.00
CA ARG A 146 23.62 -7.32 40.86
C ARG A 146 24.41 -8.59 40.54
N LEU A 147 25.40 -8.51 39.64
CA LEU A 147 26.23 -9.65 39.24
C LEU A 147 27.06 -10.15 40.42
N LEU A 148 27.70 -9.24 41.17
CA LEU A 148 28.50 -9.62 42.33
C LEU A 148 27.66 -10.27 43.43
N ARG A 149 26.42 -9.80 43.63
CA ARG A 149 25.46 -10.43 44.57
C ARG A 149 25.04 -11.82 44.13
N GLU A 150 24.75 -12.00 42.85
CA GLU A 150 24.37 -13.28 42.25
C GLU A 150 25.51 -14.29 42.30
N VAL A 151 26.72 -13.91 41.88
CA VAL A 151 27.92 -14.76 41.94
C VAL A 151 28.24 -15.15 43.38
N ALA A 152 28.20 -14.20 44.32
CA ALA A 152 28.47 -14.51 45.72
C ALA A 152 27.40 -15.41 46.35
N HIS A 153 26.14 -15.24 45.98
CA HIS A 153 25.05 -16.10 46.44
C HIS A 153 25.25 -17.53 45.91
N ASN A 154 25.40 -17.69 44.59
CA ASN A 154 25.55 -18.99 43.96
C ASN A 154 26.81 -19.72 44.44
N ALA A 155 27.93 -19.00 44.60
CA ALA A 155 29.17 -19.58 45.10
C ALA A 155 29.05 -20.00 46.58
N ALA A 156 28.33 -19.22 47.39
CA ALA A 156 28.07 -19.59 48.78
C ALA A 156 27.22 -20.86 48.89
N GLU A 157 26.14 -20.97 48.10
CA GLU A 157 25.31 -22.18 48.03
C GLU A 157 26.13 -23.41 47.61
N LEU A 158 26.94 -23.30 46.55
CA LEU A 158 27.82 -24.38 46.10
C LEU A 158 28.84 -24.77 47.17
N SER A 159 29.45 -23.79 47.84
CA SER A 159 30.42 -24.04 48.91
C SER A 159 29.80 -24.64 50.17
N TRP A 160 28.50 -24.43 50.38
CA TRP A 160 27.77 -25.01 51.51
C TRP A 160 27.43 -26.47 51.25
N GLN A 161 27.08 -26.81 50.01
CA GLN A 161 26.67 -28.16 49.61
C GLN A 161 27.85 -29.07 49.19
N GLY A 162 28.95 -28.50 48.71
CA GLY A 162 30.11 -29.23 48.20
C GLY A 162 31.26 -29.39 49.20
N ASP A 163 32.19 -30.29 48.88
CA ASP A 163 33.44 -30.51 49.62
C ASP A 163 34.68 -29.92 48.91
N GLU A 164 34.46 -29.05 47.91
CA GLU A 164 35.55 -28.43 47.16
C GLU A 164 36.37 -27.47 48.05
N ALA A 165 37.71 -27.60 47.95
CA ALA A 165 38.64 -26.78 48.72
C ALA A 165 38.71 -25.31 48.26
N ALA A 166 38.35 -25.04 47.00
CA ALA A 166 38.38 -23.70 46.41
C ALA A 166 37.18 -23.47 45.50
N MET A 167 36.64 -22.26 45.55
CA MET A 167 35.56 -21.81 44.67
C MET A 167 36.13 -21.17 43.41
N GLN A 168 35.72 -21.67 42.24
CA GLN A 168 36.07 -21.11 40.94
C GLN A 168 35.09 -19.99 40.54
N LEU A 169 35.38 -18.77 40.98
CA LEU A 169 34.48 -17.63 40.73
C LEU A 169 34.58 -17.07 39.31
N ALA A 170 35.70 -17.31 38.60
CA ALA A 170 35.93 -16.76 37.27
C ALA A 170 34.89 -17.24 36.25
N ALA A 171 34.65 -18.55 36.16
CA ALA A 171 33.65 -19.13 35.27
C ALA A 171 32.22 -18.64 35.58
N MET A 172 31.89 -18.44 36.85
CA MET A 172 30.59 -17.91 37.27
C MET A 172 30.40 -16.45 36.86
N ILE A 173 31.44 -15.63 37.01
CA ILE A 173 31.45 -14.23 36.56
C ILE A 173 31.31 -14.18 35.05
N GLU A 174 32.09 -14.98 34.33
CA GLU A 174 32.07 -15.04 32.87
C GLU A 174 30.69 -15.42 32.32
N ALA A 175 30.11 -16.51 32.84
CA ALA A 175 28.79 -16.95 32.45
C ALA A 175 27.71 -15.89 32.73
N SER A 176 27.72 -15.27 33.92
CA SER A 176 26.75 -14.24 34.29
C SER A 176 26.90 -12.98 33.43
N LEU A 177 28.13 -12.56 33.14
CA LEU A 177 28.42 -11.38 32.32
C LEU A 177 27.98 -11.60 30.86
N THR A 178 28.30 -12.77 30.30
CA THR A 178 27.89 -13.17 28.95
C THR A 178 26.37 -13.22 28.83
N ALA A 179 25.69 -13.87 29.79
CA ALA A 179 24.24 -13.96 29.80
C ALA A 179 23.56 -12.58 29.86
N ARG A 180 24.10 -11.65 30.64
CA ARG A 180 23.59 -10.27 30.74
C ARG A 180 23.84 -9.46 29.48
N ALA A 181 25.02 -9.57 28.87
CA ALA A 181 25.33 -8.95 27.60
C ALA A 181 24.37 -9.44 26.50
N ASP A 182 24.15 -10.75 26.42
CA ASP A 182 23.20 -11.34 25.47
C ASP A 182 21.74 -10.98 25.75
N ALA A 183 21.35 -10.83 27.02
CA ALA A 183 20.03 -10.35 27.38
C ALA A 183 19.80 -8.91 26.93
N ALA A 184 20.77 -8.01 27.18
CA ALA A 184 20.71 -6.62 26.74
C ALA A 184 20.65 -6.52 25.21
N ARG A 185 21.50 -7.30 24.53
CA ARG A 185 21.55 -7.41 23.08
C ARG A 185 20.20 -7.81 22.48
N ARG A 186 19.60 -8.91 22.98
CA ARG A 186 18.29 -9.39 22.52
C ARG A 186 17.17 -8.39 22.81
N ASP A 187 17.19 -7.72 23.96
CA ASP A 187 16.16 -6.74 24.28
C ASP A 187 16.20 -5.53 23.33
N ILE A 188 17.39 -5.02 22.99
CA ILE A 188 17.54 -3.93 22.02
C ILE A 188 17.04 -4.37 20.64
N VAL A 189 17.47 -5.54 20.16
CA VAL A 189 17.04 -6.08 18.85
C VAL A 189 15.52 -6.22 18.80
N ARG A 190 14.92 -6.85 19.81
CA ARG A 190 13.46 -7.01 19.90
C ARG A 190 12.71 -5.68 19.89
N LYS A 191 13.23 -4.67 20.60
CA LYS A 191 12.64 -3.32 20.62
C LYS A 191 12.73 -2.64 19.25
N LEU A 192 13.84 -2.81 18.53
CA LEU A 192 14.01 -2.30 17.17
C LEU A 192 13.06 -3.00 16.19
N GLU A 193 12.93 -4.33 16.27
CA GLU A 193 11.99 -5.10 15.45
C GLU A 193 10.54 -4.67 15.69
N LEU A 194 10.15 -4.47 16.97
CA LEU A 194 8.82 -3.98 17.32
C LEU A 194 8.59 -2.56 16.76
N LEU A 195 9.59 -1.68 16.85
CA LEU A 195 9.50 -0.34 16.30
C LEU A 195 9.39 -0.35 14.77
N ALA A 196 10.15 -1.20 14.09
CA ALA A 196 10.07 -1.39 12.65
C ALA A 196 8.69 -1.92 12.23
N ALA A 197 8.11 -2.84 13.00
CA ALA A 197 6.74 -3.33 12.79
C ALA A 197 5.71 -2.20 12.94
N GLN A 198 5.83 -1.35 13.98
CA GLN A 198 4.97 -0.19 14.17
C GLN A 198 5.07 0.81 13.00
N CYS A 199 6.28 1.08 12.51
CA CYS A 199 6.49 1.85 11.29
C CYS A 199 5.80 1.19 10.08
N GLY A 200 5.89 -0.13 9.96
CA GLY A 200 5.17 -0.90 8.94
C GLY A 200 3.65 -0.73 9.02
N ASP A 201 3.08 -0.81 10.23
CA ASP A 201 1.64 -0.62 10.47
C ASP A 201 1.18 0.80 10.12
N LEU A 202 2.01 1.81 10.38
CA LEU A 202 1.73 3.19 9.96
C LEU A 202 1.69 3.31 8.45
N LEU A 203 2.66 2.70 7.75
CA LEU A 203 2.73 2.70 6.30
C LEU A 203 1.62 1.88 5.65
N ALA A 204 1.17 0.79 6.27
CA ALA A 204 0.06 -0.03 5.79
C ALA A 204 -1.28 0.72 5.77
N LYS A 205 -1.40 1.86 6.46
CA LYS A 205 -2.54 2.77 6.33
C LYS A 205 -2.58 3.45 4.95
N ILE A 206 -1.49 3.41 4.18
CA ILE A 206 -1.37 4.05 2.87
C ILE A 206 -1.10 2.95 1.85
N ASP A 207 -1.82 2.98 0.73
CA ASP A 207 -1.60 2.02 -0.35
C ASP A 207 -0.14 2.07 -0.82
N GLY A 208 0.47 0.90 -1.03
CA GLY A 208 1.85 0.79 -1.47
C GLY A 208 2.51 -0.53 -1.06
N PRO A 209 3.80 -0.72 -1.39
CA PRO A 209 4.53 -1.93 -1.05
C PRO A 209 4.68 -2.10 0.47
N ALA A 210 4.76 -3.36 0.91
CA ALA A 210 5.02 -3.68 2.31
C ALA A 210 6.36 -3.11 2.75
N PHE A 211 6.38 -2.47 3.92
CA PHE A 211 7.62 -1.99 4.51
C PHE A 211 8.37 -3.15 5.16
N ALA A 212 9.60 -3.37 4.72
CA ALA A 212 10.51 -4.34 5.32
C ALA A 212 11.82 -3.64 5.65
N TRP A 213 12.20 -3.68 6.92
CA TRP A 213 13.47 -3.14 7.40
C TRP A 213 14.25 -4.24 8.11
N GLN A 214 15.55 -4.26 7.84
CA GLN A 214 16.51 -5.10 8.53
C GLN A 214 17.77 -4.25 8.75
N ALA A 215 18.34 -4.28 9.96
CA ALA A 215 19.53 -3.49 10.27
C ALA A 215 20.71 -3.92 9.38
N GLN A 216 21.14 -3.04 8.46
CA GLN A 216 22.20 -3.34 7.50
C GLN A 216 23.58 -2.80 7.91
N ALA A 217 23.63 -1.76 8.74
CA ALA A 217 24.81 -0.90 8.80
C ALA A 217 25.98 -1.43 9.66
N MET A 218 25.74 -2.25 10.69
CA MET A 218 26.82 -2.67 11.59
C MET A 218 26.62 -4.05 12.22
N PRO A 219 27.70 -4.85 12.37
CA PRO A 219 27.65 -6.08 13.12
C PRO A 219 27.28 -5.80 14.57
N LEU A 220 26.42 -6.65 15.13
CA LEU A 220 25.94 -6.52 16.49
C LEU A 220 27.09 -6.77 17.47
N PRO A 221 27.41 -5.82 18.38
CA PRO A 221 28.51 -5.98 19.32
C PRO A 221 28.34 -7.22 20.19
N THR A 222 29.39 -8.05 20.24
CA THR A 222 29.51 -9.18 21.15
C THR A 222 30.47 -8.84 22.28
N LEU A 223 30.27 -9.48 23.43
CA LEU A 223 31.16 -9.32 24.57
C LEU A 223 32.12 -10.51 24.62
N ASP A 224 33.43 -10.25 24.49
CA ASP A 224 34.46 -11.24 24.74
C ASP A 224 34.97 -11.10 26.19
N VAL A 225 34.61 -12.08 27.01
CA VAL A 225 34.92 -12.10 28.45
C VAL A 225 36.16 -12.93 28.75
N GLY A 226 36.46 -13.92 27.90
CA GLY A 226 37.44 -14.98 28.16
C GLY A 226 38.88 -14.49 28.33
N ALA A 227 39.20 -13.32 27.76
CA ALA A 227 40.53 -12.72 27.89
C ALA A 227 40.73 -11.86 29.16
N LEU A 228 39.66 -11.51 29.88
CA LEU A 228 39.68 -10.40 30.85
C LEU A 228 39.44 -10.81 32.30
N VAL A 229 38.87 -11.99 32.56
CA VAL A 229 38.63 -12.45 33.94
C VAL A 229 39.83 -13.28 34.41
N PRO A 230 40.72 -12.74 35.26
CA PRO A 230 41.82 -13.53 35.80
C PRO A 230 41.26 -14.69 36.62
N VAL A 231 41.98 -15.82 36.63
CA VAL A 231 41.66 -16.99 37.44
C VAL A 231 41.41 -16.54 38.89
N LEU A 232 40.14 -16.61 39.30
CA LEU A 232 39.65 -16.09 40.57
C LEU A 232 39.29 -17.27 41.47
N GLU A 233 40.32 -17.94 41.97
CA GLU A 233 40.16 -18.97 42.98
C GLU A 233 40.10 -18.34 44.37
N VAL A 234 39.04 -18.67 45.10
CA VAL A 234 38.88 -18.26 46.49
C VAL A 234 38.88 -19.50 47.36
N PRO A 235 39.85 -19.66 48.27
CA PRO A 235 39.85 -20.81 49.18
C PRO A 235 38.61 -20.78 50.05
N ARG A 236 38.08 -21.96 50.37
CA ARG A 236 36.93 -22.11 51.25
C ARG A 236 37.23 -21.49 52.62
N PRO A 237 36.40 -20.56 53.12
CA PRO A 237 36.61 -20.01 54.45
C PRO A 237 36.37 -21.06 55.52
N TRP A 238 37.18 -21.08 56.58
CA TRP A 238 37.02 -22.01 57.71
C TRP A 238 35.66 -21.88 58.42
N PHE A 239 35.03 -20.70 58.35
CA PHE A 239 33.70 -20.44 58.89
C PHE A 239 32.56 -20.82 57.93
N ALA A 240 32.84 -21.56 56.84
CA ALA A 240 31.79 -22.03 55.93
C ALA A 240 30.69 -22.81 56.64
N GLY A 241 31.00 -23.48 57.77
CA GLY A 241 30.03 -24.22 58.61
C GLY A 241 28.98 -23.38 59.34
N PHE A 242 29.09 -22.05 59.37
CA PHE A 242 28.11 -21.16 60.03
C PHE A 242 26.93 -20.75 59.12
N GLY A 243 26.87 -21.27 57.89
CA GLY A 243 25.76 -21.07 56.95
C GLY A 243 26.16 -20.28 55.70
N ALA A 244 25.40 -20.50 54.61
CA ALA A 244 25.65 -19.88 53.30
C ALA A 244 25.64 -18.34 53.35
N TRP A 245 24.83 -17.72 54.21
CA TRP A 245 24.75 -16.25 54.31
C TRP A 245 26.08 -15.61 54.76
N VAL A 246 26.83 -16.26 55.67
CA VAL A 246 28.13 -15.76 56.14
C VAL A 246 29.16 -15.84 55.01
N VAL A 247 29.15 -16.95 54.27
CA VAL A 247 30.02 -17.14 53.10
C VAL A 247 29.69 -16.10 52.03
N GLN A 248 28.41 -15.88 51.73
CA GLN A 248 27.97 -14.87 50.77
C GLN A 248 28.45 -13.47 51.17
N TRP A 249 28.27 -13.08 52.44
CA TRP A 249 28.74 -11.78 52.94
C TRP A 249 30.26 -11.63 52.81
N TYR A 250 31.01 -12.67 53.18
CA TYR A 250 32.47 -12.71 53.03
C TYR A 250 32.90 -12.57 51.56
N LEU A 251 32.29 -13.34 50.67
CA LEU A 251 32.56 -13.32 49.23
C LEU A 251 32.25 -11.94 48.65
N LEU A 252 31.09 -11.35 48.98
CA LEU A 252 30.74 -9.98 48.57
C LEU A 252 31.78 -8.96 49.03
N ARG A 253 32.18 -9.01 50.30
CA ARG A 253 33.20 -8.11 50.86
C ARG A 253 34.54 -8.29 50.16
N LYS A 254 34.93 -9.53 49.86
CA LYS A 254 36.20 -9.86 49.18
C LYS A 254 36.20 -9.43 47.72
N LEU A 255 35.11 -9.70 47.00
CA LEU A 255 34.91 -9.29 45.60
C LEU A 255 34.92 -7.76 45.46
N ARG A 256 34.24 -7.04 46.35
CA ARG A 256 34.21 -5.57 46.36
C ARG A 256 35.55 -4.92 46.69
N ARG A 257 36.39 -5.59 47.49
CA ARG A 257 37.73 -5.08 47.86
C ARG A 257 38.80 -5.30 46.79
N ARG A 258 38.58 -6.21 45.85
CA ARG A 258 39.50 -6.42 44.71
C ARG A 258 39.30 -5.33 43.66
N ARG A 259 40.26 -5.15 42.75
CA ARG A 259 40.11 -4.29 41.55
C ARG A 259 39.12 -4.86 40.50
N LEU A 260 38.47 -5.97 40.82
CA LEU A 260 37.52 -6.67 39.96
C LEU A 260 36.31 -5.80 39.58
N PRO A 261 35.61 -5.09 40.49
CA PRO A 261 34.44 -4.29 40.12
C PRO A 261 34.78 -3.19 39.13
N ALA A 262 35.93 -2.52 39.28
CA ALA A 262 36.37 -1.47 38.35
C ALA A 262 36.69 -2.02 36.95
N THR A 263 37.28 -3.22 36.89
CA THR A 263 37.59 -3.91 35.62
C THR A 263 36.30 -4.34 34.92
N LEU A 264 35.38 -4.98 35.66
CA LEU A 264 34.08 -5.38 35.15
C LEU A 264 33.21 -4.19 34.75
N GLU A 265 33.21 -3.11 35.53
CA GLU A 265 32.51 -1.85 35.20
C GLU A 265 33.04 -1.26 33.91
N THR A 266 34.37 -1.19 33.73
CA THR A 266 34.98 -0.68 32.51
C THR A 266 34.60 -1.52 31.29
N LEU A 267 34.69 -2.84 31.41
CA LEU A 267 34.35 -3.79 30.36
C LEU A 267 32.86 -3.67 29.98
N LEU A 268 31.97 -3.75 30.97
CA LEU A 268 30.53 -3.69 30.74
C LEU A 268 30.10 -2.32 30.21
N ARG A 269 30.67 -1.23 30.73
CA ARG A 269 30.44 0.13 30.22
C ARG A 269 30.85 0.23 28.75
N ASN A 270 32.05 -0.23 28.38
CA ASN A 270 32.51 -0.20 26.99
C ASN A 270 31.59 -1.00 26.06
N HIS A 271 31.11 -2.15 26.52
CA HIS A 271 30.14 -2.97 25.79
C HIS A 271 28.78 -2.28 25.65
N LEU A 272 28.21 -1.77 26.74
CA LEU A 272 26.94 -1.05 26.74
C LEU A 272 27.01 0.23 25.88
N SER A 273 28.12 0.98 25.94
CA SER A 273 28.34 2.13 25.06
C SER A 273 28.48 1.72 23.59
N SER A 274 29.04 0.55 23.30
CA SER A 274 29.10 0.03 21.92
C SER A 274 27.74 -0.44 21.43
N LEU A 275 26.95 -1.12 22.28
CA LEU A 275 25.56 -1.46 22.01
C LEU A 275 24.69 -0.21 21.81
N ASP A 276 24.90 0.83 22.61
CA ASP A 276 24.14 2.07 22.49
C ASP A 276 24.48 2.83 21.20
N ARG A 277 25.76 2.90 20.82
CA ARG A 277 26.16 3.43 19.50
C ARG A 277 25.56 2.62 18.35
N TRP A 278 25.57 1.30 18.47
CA TRP A 278 24.94 0.42 17.50
C TRP A 278 23.42 0.66 17.41
N ARG A 279 22.74 0.80 18.54
CA ARG A 279 21.31 1.14 18.63
C ARG A 279 21.00 2.47 17.94
N HIS A 280 21.78 3.51 18.21
CA HIS A 280 21.60 4.82 17.57
C HIS A 280 21.76 4.73 16.05
N ALA A 281 22.78 4.02 15.57
CA ALA A 281 22.95 3.82 14.14
C ALA A 281 21.80 3.02 13.52
N ALA A 282 21.31 1.99 14.20
CA ALA A 282 20.16 1.20 13.73
C ALA A 282 18.85 2.00 13.73
N LEU A 283 18.62 2.86 14.73
CA LEU A 283 17.49 3.79 14.76
C LEU A 283 17.57 4.83 13.65
N SER A 284 18.76 5.36 13.40
CA SER A 284 19.01 6.29 12.29
C SER A 284 18.75 5.62 10.94
N ASP A 285 19.26 4.41 10.74
CA ASP A 285 19.01 3.60 9.53
C ASP A 285 17.51 3.32 9.33
N LEU A 286 16.81 2.89 10.38
CA LEU A 286 15.35 2.72 10.36
C LEU A 286 14.63 4.01 9.99
N GLY A 287 15.02 5.14 10.57
CA GLY A 287 14.46 6.46 10.27
C GLY A 287 14.64 6.86 8.80
N HIS A 288 15.83 6.65 8.23
CA HIS A 288 16.10 6.91 6.82
C HIS A 288 15.30 5.97 5.91
N ALA A 289 15.28 4.67 6.21
CA ALA A 289 14.51 3.69 5.45
C ALA A 289 13.01 4.01 5.45
N PHE A 290 12.46 4.41 6.61
CA PHE A 290 11.07 4.81 6.75
C PHE A 290 10.76 6.11 5.98
N ALA A 291 11.64 7.11 6.07
CA ALA A 291 11.50 8.36 5.32
C ALA A 291 11.54 8.12 3.81
N GLY A 292 12.49 7.32 3.32
CA GLY A 292 12.58 6.93 1.91
C GLY A 292 11.34 6.16 1.43
N ALA A 293 10.77 5.30 2.27
CA ALA A 293 9.51 4.61 1.97
C ALA A 293 8.30 5.55 1.92
N CYS A 294 8.32 6.67 2.64
CA CYS A 294 7.29 7.71 2.53
C CYS A 294 7.49 8.53 1.24
N GLU A 295 8.73 8.89 0.92
CA GLU A 295 9.09 9.64 -0.28
C GLU A 295 8.74 8.87 -1.56
N ALA A 296 9.07 7.57 -1.63
CA ALA A 296 8.69 6.71 -2.75
C ALA A 296 7.16 6.68 -2.98
N ARG A 297 6.35 6.70 -1.91
CA ARG A 297 4.88 6.78 -2.02
C ARG A 297 4.39 8.16 -2.47
N LEU A 298 5.09 9.23 -2.10
CA LEU A 298 4.79 10.59 -2.60
C LEU A 298 5.08 10.68 -4.10
N ASP A 299 6.21 10.13 -4.55
CA ASP A 299 6.59 10.12 -5.96
C ASP A 299 5.61 9.29 -6.79
N GLU A 300 5.22 8.10 -6.30
CA GLU A 300 4.21 7.26 -6.95
C GLU A 300 2.86 7.99 -7.05
N ALA A 301 2.43 8.64 -5.97
CA ALA A 301 1.20 9.44 -5.97
C ALA A 301 1.26 10.60 -6.98
N ALA A 302 2.40 11.28 -7.08
CA ALA A 302 2.62 12.36 -8.03
C ALA A 302 2.61 11.86 -9.48
N GLN A 303 3.24 10.71 -9.74
CA GLN A 303 3.25 10.08 -11.06
C GLN A 303 1.84 9.68 -11.50
N VAL A 304 1.08 9.01 -10.62
CA VAL A 304 -0.32 8.63 -10.90
C VAL A 304 -1.19 9.86 -11.17
N ALA A 305 -1.00 10.95 -10.41
CA ALA A 305 -1.73 12.20 -10.64
C ALA A 305 -1.39 12.82 -12.01
N SER A 306 -0.11 12.80 -12.40
CA SER A 306 0.37 13.28 -13.71
C SER A 306 -0.21 12.45 -14.85
N ASP A 307 -0.17 11.11 -14.75
CA ASP A 307 -0.68 10.19 -15.77
C ASP A 307 -2.20 10.36 -15.97
N LEU A 308 -2.95 10.50 -14.87
CA LEU A 308 -4.39 10.78 -14.93
C LEU A 308 -4.68 12.13 -15.58
N ALA A 309 -3.86 13.16 -15.33
CA ALA A 309 -4.00 14.46 -15.99
C ALA A 309 -3.70 14.37 -17.50
N HIS A 310 -2.66 13.64 -17.88
CA HIS A 310 -2.30 13.41 -19.28
C HIS A 310 -3.39 12.65 -20.04
N LEU A 311 -3.93 11.58 -19.45
CA LEU A 311 -5.04 10.81 -20.03
C LEU A 311 -6.29 11.67 -20.22
N ARG A 312 -6.60 12.56 -19.27
CA ARG A 312 -7.70 13.51 -19.42
C ARG A 312 -7.48 14.52 -20.54
N ALA A 313 -6.27 15.07 -20.65
CA ALA A 313 -5.93 16.01 -21.72
C ALA A 313 -6.09 15.33 -23.09
N ALA A 314 -5.54 14.12 -23.25
CA ALA A 314 -5.65 13.32 -24.47
C ALA A 314 -7.10 12.91 -24.80
N LEU A 315 -7.90 12.61 -23.77
CA LEU A 315 -9.33 12.33 -23.92
C LEU A 315 -10.18 13.59 -24.04
N ARG A 316 -9.65 14.80 -23.94
CA ARG A 316 -10.39 16.06 -24.17
C ARG A 316 -9.98 16.75 -25.46
N SER A 317 -8.77 16.51 -25.97
CA SER A 317 -8.41 16.97 -27.31
C SER A 317 -9.32 16.31 -28.35
N PRO A 318 -10.10 17.07 -29.13
CA PRO A 318 -10.80 16.50 -30.27
C PRO A 318 -9.73 15.85 -31.14
N THR A 319 -9.86 14.56 -31.39
CA THR A 319 -8.94 13.84 -32.26
C THR A 319 -9.12 14.42 -33.65
N ASP A 320 -8.28 15.38 -34.01
CA ASP A 320 -8.26 16.09 -35.29
C ASP A 320 -7.68 15.21 -36.40
N ARG A 321 -8.12 13.94 -36.45
CA ARG A 321 -7.66 12.92 -37.42
C ARG A 321 -8.74 12.56 -38.44
N GLY A 322 -9.68 13.47 -38.68
CA GLY A 322 -10.83 13.20 -39.54
C GLY A 322 -10.84 13.94 -40.87
N SER A 323 -9.95 14.91 -41.12
CA SER A 323 -10.02 15.74 -42.32
C SER A 323 -9.06 15.36 -43.44
N ASP A 324 -7.95 14.66 -43.18
CA ASP A 324 -6.93 14.43 -44.22
C ASP A 324 -7.26 13.28 -45.17
N ASP A 325 -8.03 12.26 -44.76
CA ASP A 325 -8.36 11.12 -45.64
C ASP A 325 -9.54 11.39 -46.60
N ALA A 326 -10.18 12.56 -46.52
CA ALA A 326 -11.30 12.92 -47.39
C ALA A 326 -10.89 13.74 -48.63
N GLU A 327 -9.69 14.33 -48.67
CA GLU A 327 -9.21 15.09 -49.84
C GLU A 327 -8.49 14.22 -50.88
N GLU A 328 -7.85 13.12 -50.49
CA GLU A 328 -7.09 12.28 -51.45
C GLU A 328 -7.98 11.43 -52.38
N GLY A 329 -9.29 11.33 -52.09
CA GLY A 329 -10.27 10.61 -52.92
C GLY A 329 -10.97 11.45 -53.99
N ARG A 330 -10.87 12.78 -53.96
CA ARG A 330 -11.54 13.66 -54.96
C ARG A 330 -10.68 13.96 -56.19
N ASP A 331 -9.36 13.85 -56.09
CA ASP A 331 -8.48 14.14 -57.23
C ASP A 331 -8.29 12.95 -58.18
N ALA A 332 -8.64 11.74 -57.78
CA ALA A 332 -8.56 10.57 -58.64
C ALA A 332 -9.70 10.46 -59.68
N HIS A 333 -10.84 11.15 -59.48
CA HIS A 333 -12.01 10.99 -60.36
C HIS A 333 -12.16 12.04 -61.47
N THR A 334 -11.35 13.10 -61.47
CA THR A 334 -11.46 14.21 -62.45
C THR A 334 -10.52 14.07 -63.66
N ARG A 335 -9.77 12.95 -63.82
CA ARG A 335 -8.82 12.76 -64.93
C ARG A 335 -9.21 11.75 -66.02
N LEU A 336 -10.43 11.22 -66.04
CA LEU A 336 -10.83 10.17 -67.01
C LEU A 336 -11.86 10.56 -68.08
N HIS A 337 -12.21 11.84 -68.22
CA HIS A 337 -13.03 12.32 -69.36
C HIS A 337 -12.36 13.50 -70.06
N GLY A 338 -11.46 13.17 -70.97
CA GLY A 338 -10.79 14.12 -71.86
C GLY A 338 -9.90 13.36 -72.84
N GLY A 339 -10.54 12.70 -73.81
CA GLY A 339 -9.90 11.95 -74.91
C GLY A 339 -10.93 11.61 -75.96
#